data_AF-A0A093EBC5-F1
#
_entry.id   AF-A0A093EBC5-F1
#
_cell.length_a   1.000
_cell.length_b   1.000
_cell.length_c   1.000
_cell.angle_alpha   90.00
_cell.angle_beta   90.00
_cell.angle_gamma   90.00
#
_symmetry.space_group_name_H-M   'P 1'
#
loop_
_entity.id
_entity.type
_entity.pdbx_description
1 polymer ?
#
loop_
_entity_poly.entity_id
_entity_poly.type
_entity_poly.pdbx_seq_one_letter_code
_entity_poly.pdbx_strand_id
1 'polypeptide(L)' 'SAIASSSLATEWVKGKTVDEALKIKNTDIAKELCLPPVKLHCSMLAEDAIKAALADYKLKQDPNQEEPEK' A
#
# COMPACT_ATOMS: atom_id res chain seq x y z
N SER A 1 -12.51 8.24 -6.20
CA SER A 1 -12.08 6.93 -5.69
C SER A 1 -10.68 6.99 -5.08
N ALA A 2 -9.68 7.60 -5.73
CA ALA A 2 -8.31 7.71 -5.18
C ALA A 2 -8.26 8.23 -3.73
N ILE A 3 -8.93 9.34 -3.40
CA ILE A 3 -8.94 9.90 -2.03
C ILE A 3 -9.49 8.89 -1.01
N ALA A 4 -10.59 8.20 -1.33
CA ALA A 4 -11.19 7.19 -0.45
C ALA A 4 -10.27 5.97 -0.30
N SER A 5 -9.64 5.52 -1.39
CA SER A 5 -8.65 4.44 -1.36
C SER A 5 -7.44 4.79 -0.51
N SER A 6 -6.88 5.99 -0.66
CA SER A 6 -5.74 6.47 0.13
C SER A 6 -6.11 6.61 1.62
N SER A 7 -7.27 7.19 1.93
CA SER A 7 -7.74 7.35 3.31
C SER A 7 -7.96 6.01 4.00
N LEU A 8 -8.55 5.03 3.31
CA LEU A 8 -8.73 3.68 3.84
C LEU A 8 -7.37 3.01 4.07
N ALA A 9 -6.48 3.13 3.09
CA ALA A 9 -5.17 2.49 3.14
C ALA A 9 -4.31 3.04 4.29
N THR A 10 -4.34 4.35 4.59
CA THR A 10 -3.63 4.93 5.74
C THR A 10 -4.18 4.43 7.08
N GLU A 11 -5.50 4.29 7.21
CA GLU A 11 -6.11 3.75 8.42
C GLU A 11 -5.79 2.27 8.62
N TRP A 12 -5.68 1.50 7.53
CA TRP A 12 -5.29 0.09 7.61
C TRP A 12 -3.83 -0.11 7.99
N VAL A 13 -2.93 0.74 7.52
CA VAL A 13 -1.49 0.66 7.87
C VAL A 13 -1.25 1.09 9.32
N LYS A 14 -2.09 1.94 9.88
CA LYS A 14 -1.94 2.45 11.25
C LYS A 14 -2.06 1.33 12.29
N GLY A 15 -1.02 1.15 13.09
CA GLY A 15 -0.97 0.13 14.15
C GLY A 15 -0.61 -1.29 13.65
N LYS A 16 -0.39 -1.47 12.35
CA LYS A 16 0.17 -2.71 11.79
C LYS A 16 1.70 -2.68 11.82
N THR A 17 2.29 -3.87 11.84
CA THR A 17 3.73 -4.02 11.60
C THR A 17 4.06 -3.81 10.12
N VAL A 18 5.33 -3.51 9.81
CA VAL A 18 5.82 -3.30 8.44
C VAL A 18 5.53 -4.51 7.53
N ASP A 19 5.66 -5.73 8.06
CA ASP A 19 5.40 -6.97 7.31
C ASP A 19 3.91 -7.17 7.00
N GLU A 20 3.03 -6.77 7.93
CA GLU A 20 1.59 -6.80 7.71
C GLU A 20 1.13 -5.72 6.74
N ALA A 21 1.74 -4.53 6.80
CA ALA A 21 1.44 -3.45 5.88
C ALA A 21 1.83 -3.80 4.42
N LEU A 22 2.91 -4.58 4.22
CA LEU A 22 3.30 -5.12 2.92
C LEU A 22 2.32 -6.14 2.34
N LYS A 23 1.49 -6.77 3.17
CA LYS A 23 0.49 -7.76 2.74
C LYS A 23 -0.80 -7.13 2.23
N ILE A 24 -0.97 -5.82 2.38
CA ILE A 24 -2.14 -5.09 1.87
C ILE A 24 -2.10 -5.12 0.33
N LYS A 25 -3.19 -5.59 -0.29
CA LYS A 25 -3.32 -5.67 -1.75
C LYS A 25 -4.40 -4.73 -2.26
N ASN A 26 -4.24 -4.28 -3.51
CA ASN A 26 -5.28 -3.49 -4.19
C ASN A 26 -6.63 -4.20 -4.23
N THR A 27 -6.65 -5.54 -4.27
CA THR A 27 -7.87 -6.34 -4.32
C THR A 27 -8.70 -6.18 -3.06
N ASP A 28 -8.06 -6.07 -1.91
CA ASP A 28 -8.74 -5.92 -0.62
C ASP A 28 -9.32 -4.52 -0.50
N ILE A 29 -8.56 -3.50 -0.90
CA ILE A 29 -9.01 -2.10 -0.96
C ILE A 29 -10.20 -1.94 -1.93
N ALA A 30 -10.12 -2.56 -3.11
CA ALA A 30 -11.18 -2.50 -4.11
C ALA A 30 -12.46 -3.21 -3.66
N LYS A 31 -12.33 -4.33 -2.95
CA LYS A 31 -13.45 -5.07 -2.38
C LYS A 31 -14.14 -4.30 -1.27
N GLU A 32 -13.37 -3.69 -0.37
CA GLU A 32 -13.92 -2.88 0.74
C GLU A 32 -14.69 -1.66 0.23
N LEU A 33 -14.17 -0.99 -0.80
CA LEU A 33 -14.78 0.19 -1.41
C LEU A 33 -15.81 -0.14 -2.51
N CYS A 34 -16.11 -1.43 -2.74
CA CYS A 34 -17.00 -1.91 -3.81
C CYS A 34 -16.70 -1.25 -5.17
N LEU A 35 -15.41 -1.10 -5.51
CA LEU A 35 -15.02 -0.38 -6.71
C LEU A 35 -15.39 -1.17 -7.98
N PRO A 36 -16.03 -0.51 -8.97
CA PRO A 36 -16.25 -1.13 -10.27
C PRO A 36 -14.90 -1.34 -10.99
N PRO A 37 -14.79 -2.32 -11.91
CA PRO A 37 -13.53 -2.73 -12.55
C PRO A 37 -12.78 -1.57 -13.23
N VAL A 38 -13.51 -0.56 -13.72
CA VAL A 38 -12.95 0.63 -14.38
C VAL A 38 -12.15 1.53 -13.41
N LYS A 39 -12.40 1.44 -12.09
CA LYS A 39 -11.78 2.31 -11.07
C LYS A 39 -10.71 1.61 -10.21
N LEU A 40 -10.26 0.42 -10.62
CA LEU A 40 -9.22 -0.35 -9.92
C LEU A 40 -7.83 0.32 -9.91
N HIS A 41 -7.56 1.25 -10.83
CA HIS A 41 -6.29 1.97 -10.83
C HIS A 41 -6.08 2.77 -9.53
N CYS A 42 -7.15 3.27 -8.92
CA CYS A 42 -7.09 4.03 -7.66
C CYS A 42 -6.60 3.16 -6.50
N SER A 43 -6.98 1.88 -6.47
CA SER A 43 -6.54 0.92 -5.47
C SER A 43 -5.11 0.43 -5.73
N MET A 44 -4.70 0.30 -6.99
CA MET A 44 -3.31 0.01 -7.34
C MET A 44 -2.37 1.12 -6.89
N LEU A 45 -2.75 2.38 -7.14
CA LEU A 45 -1.98 3.56 -6.71
C LEU A 45 -1.79 3.62 -5.19
N ALA A 46 -2.81 3.24 -4.42
CA ALA A 46 -2.73 3.18 -2.96
C ALA A 46 -1.80 2.05 -2.46
N GLU A 47 -1.83 0.89 -3.11
CA GLU A 47 -0.93 -0.23 -2.79
C GLU A 47 0.53 0.12 -3.08
N ASP A 48 0.80 0.65 -4.27
CA ASP A 48 2.17 0.99 -4.69
C ASP A 48 2.76 2.10 -3.83
N ALA A 49 1.96 3.10 -3.45
CA ALA A 49 2.38 4.15 -2.53
C ALA A 49 2.79 3.59 -1.15
N ILE A 50 2.04 2.63 -0.59
CA ILE A 50 2.39 1.99 0.68
C ILE A 50 3.69 1.21 0.55
N LYS A 51 3.84 0.40 -0.51
CA LYS A 51 5.05 -0.39 -0.72
C LYS A 51 6.29 0.49 -0.85
N ALA A 52 6.21 1.54 -1.67
CA ALA A 52 7.31 2.48 -1.86
C ALA A 52 7.67 3.18 -0.54
N ALA A 53 6.68 3.62 0.24
CA ALA A 53 6.93 4.24 1.54
C ALA A 53 7.58 3.28 2.55
N LEU A 54 7.18 2.01 2.56
CA LEU A 54 7.77 0.99 3.45
C LEU A 54 9.18 0.59 3.00
N ALA A 55 9.44 0.55 1.69
CA ALA A 55 10.77 0.30 1.14
C ALA A 55 11.74 1.43 1.52
N ASP A 56 11.34 2.69 1.30
CA ASP A 56 12.11 3.87 1.72
C ASP A 56 12.35 3.90 3.23
N TYR A 57 11.35 3.52 4.03
CA TYR A 57 11.51 3.40 5.48
C TYR A 57 12.58 2.36 5.87
N LYS A 58 12.56 1.17 5.25
CA LYS A 58 13.56 0.13 5.49
C LYS A 58 14.96 0.57 5.08
N LEU A 59 15.09 1.20 3.92
CA LEU A 59 16.37 1.72 3.42
C LEU A 59 16.95 2.80 4.34
N LYS A 60 16.10 3.62 4.96
CA LYS A 60 16.53 4.61 5.97
C LYS A 60 16.93 3.97 7.31
N GLN A 61 16.36 2.83 7.66
CA GLN A 61 16.72 2.11 8.88
C GLN A 61 18.03 1.34 8.73
N ASP A 62 18.29 0.79 7.54
CA ASP A 62 19.53 0.10 7.22
C ASP A 62 19.93 0.43 5.77
N PRO A 63 20.85 1.39 5.55
CA PRO A 63 21.22 1.88 4.22
C PRO A 63 21.94 0.84 3.36
N ASN A 64 22.17 -0.37 3.88
CA ASN A 64 22.88 -1.46 3.20
C ASN A 64 21.95 -2.59 2.73
N GLN A 65 20.62 -2.40 2.83
CA GLN A 65 19.63 -3.35 2.32
C GLN A 65 19.14 -2.89 0.94
N GLU A 66 19.71 -3.46 -0.12
CA GLU A 66 19.21 -3.31 -1.50
C GLU A 66 17.78 -3.87 -1.62
N GLU A 67 16.94 -3.11 -2.32
CA GLU A 67 15.55 -3.42 -2.60
C GLU A 67 15.46 -4.75 -3.39
N PRO A 68 14.58 -5.71 -3.02
CA PRO A 68 14.34 -6.85 -3.89
C PRO A 68 13.62 -6.35 -5.14
N GLU A 69 14.38 -6.26 -6.23
CA GLU A 69 13.93 -6.05 -7.60
C GLU A 69 12.73 -6.97 -7.89
N LYS A 70 11.66 -6.38 -8.45
CA LYS A 70 10.46 -7.11 -8.86
C LYS A 70 10.09 -6.79 -10.29
#